data_AF-A0A9D1VQJ7-F1
#
_entry.id   AF-A0A9D1VQJ7-F1
#
_cell.length_a   1.000
_cell.length_b   1.000
_cell.length_c   1.000
_cell.angle_alpha   90.00
_cell.angle_beta   90.00
_cell.angle_gamma   90.00
#
_symmetry.space_group_name_H-M   'P 1'
#
loop_
_entity.id
_entity.type
_entity.pdbx_description
1 polymer ?
#
loop_
_entity_poly.entity_id
_entity_poly.type
_entity_poly.pdbx_seq_one_letter_code
_entity_poly.pdbx_strand_id
1 'polypeptide(L)' 'MSDTVAQFEQVISVCRDIFAKKLKDYGASWRIMRATSVTDQIYIKANRIRTLEMKGEHRIEEGIRPELI' A
#
# COMPACT_ATOMS: atom_id res chain seq x y z
N MET A 1 -26.09 12.91 -1.13
CA MET A 1 -25.39 11.77 -1.79
C MET A 1 -23.91 12.09 -1.78
N SER A 2 -23.06 11.15 -1.38
CA SER A 2 -21.61 11.32 -1.47
C SER A 2 -21.22 11.48 -2.94
N ASP A 3 -20.41 12.49 -3.25
CA ASP A 3 -19.80 12.62 -4.56
C ASP A 3 -18.69 11.57 -4.69
N THR A 4 -19.07 10.39 -5.18
CA THR A 4 -18.17 9.25 -5.39
C THR A 4 -16.96 9.65 -6.24
N VAL A 5 -17.14 10.54 -7.22
CA VAL A 5 -16.05 11.02 -8.07
C VAL A 5 -15.02 11.78 -7.23
N ALA A 6 -15.49 12.72 -6.40
CA ALA A 6 -14.60 13.46 -5.50
C ALA A 6 -13.83 12.55 -4.53
N GLN A 7 -14.46 11.48 -4.04
CA GLN A 7 -13.80 10.49 -3.17
C GLN A 7 -12.70 9.71 -3.91
N PHE A 8 -12.95 9.28 -5.14
CA PHE A 8 -11.92 8.61 -5.95
C PHE A 8 -10.75 9.55 -6.26
N GLU A 9 -11.02 10.79 -6.65
CA GLU A 9 -9.96 11.78 -6.92
C GLU A 9 -9.09 12.03 -5.68
N GLN A 10 -9.71 12.09 -4.50
CA GLN A 10 -8.97 12.21 -3.24
C GLN A 10 -8.02 11.03 -3.02
N VAL A 11 -8.49 9.79 -3.20
CA VAL A 11 -7.66 8.59 -3.01
C VAL A 11 -6.56 8.52 -4.06
N ILE A 12 -6.85 8.82 -5.32
CA ILE A 12 -5.87 8.85 -6.41
C ILE A 12 -4.77 9.87 -6.11
N SER A 13 -5.12 11.05 -5.61
CA SER A 13 -4.17 12.09 -5.21
C SER A 13 -3.22 11.60 -4.12
N VAL A 14 -3.76 10.93 -3.09
CA VAL A 14 -2.96 10.33 -2.01
C VAL A 14 -1.99 9.27 -2.57
N CYS A 15 -2.46 8.34 -3.41
CA CYS A 15 -1.61 7.31 -4.00
C CYS A 15 -0.48 7.91 -4.86
N ARG A 16 -0.78 8.97 -5.62
CA ARG A 16 0.22 9.67 -6.45
C ARG A 16 1.30 10.35 -5.59
N ASP A 17 0.90 11.02 -4.52
CA ASP A 17 1.84 11.68 -3.59
C ASP A 17 2.76 10.65 -2.92
N ILE A 18 2.22 9.53 -2.43
CA ILE A 18 3.02 8.46 -1.84
C ILE A 18 3.97 7.86 -2.88
N PHE A 19 3.49 7.57 -4.09
CA PHE A 19 4.34 7.06 -5.17
C PHE A 19 5.49 8.02 -5.48
N ALA A 20 5.22 9.32 -5.61
CA ALA A 20 6.25 10.32 -5.89
C ALA A 20 7.31 10.40 -4.78
N LYS A 21 6.89 10.36 -3.51
CA LYS A 21 7.80 10.33 -2.36
C LYS A 21 8.68 9.07 -2.37
N LYS A 22 8.08 7.89 -2.57
CA LYS A 22 8.83 6.62 -2.66
C LYS A 22 9.79 6.60 -3.85
N LEU A 23 9.37 7.13 -5.00
CA LEU A 23 10.23 7.24 -6.18
C LEU A 23 11.42 8.17 -5.92
N LYS A 24 11.24 9.26 -5.18
CA LYS A 24 12.34 10.14 -4.77
C LYS A 24 13.33 9.43 -3.84
N ASP A 25 12.83 8.68 -2.87
CA ASP A 25 13.68 8.05 -1.85
C ASP A 25 14.42 6.80 -2.37
N TYR A 26 13.76 5.99 -3.19
CA TYR A 26 14.26 4.67 -3.61
C TYR A 26 14.55 4.55 -5.11
N GLY A 27 14.23 5.58 -5.90
CA GLY A 27 14.23 5.48 -7.36
C GLY A 27 13.21 4.45 -7.87
N ALA A 28 13.32 4.09 -9.15
CA ALA A 28 12.51 3.02 -9.75
C ALA A 28 13.09 1.63 -9.40
N SER A 29 13.27 1.33 -8.11
CA SER A 29 13.95 0.14 -7.59
C SER A 29 13.37 -1.18 -8.11
N TRP A 30 12.06 -1.24 -8.40
CA TRP A 30 11.44 -2.41 -8.99
C TRP A 30 12.02 -2.81 -10.36
N ARG A 31 12.64 -1.88 -11.09
CA ARG A 31 13.27 -2.17 -12.40
C ARG A 31 14.48 -3.08 -12.29
N ILE A 32 15.17 -3.10 -11.14
CA ILE A 32 16.32 -3.97 -10.89
C ILE A 32 15.93 -5.27 -10.18
N MET A 33 14.66 -5.43 -9.83
CA MET A 33 14.16 -6.63 -9.17
C MET A 33 13.81 -7.72 -10.19
N ARG A 34 13.97 -8.98 -9.78
CA ARG A 34 13.38 -10.12 -10.51
C ARG A 34 11.87 -10.09 -10.37
N ALA A 35 11.16 -10.56 -11.39
CA ALA A 35 9.69 -10.65 -11.38
C ALA A 35 9.16 -11.40 -10.15
N THR A 36 9.80 -12.52 -9.80
CA THR A 36 9.45 -13.30 -8.60
C THR A 36 9.58 -12.49 -7.31
N SER A 37 10.61 -11.65 -7.17
CA SER A 37 10.78 -10.78 -6.01
C SER A 37 9.67 -9.73 -5.90
N VAL A 38 9.16 -9.22 -7.03
CA VAL A 38 8.02 -8.29 -7.03
C VAL A 38 6.75 -9.04 -6.61
N THR A 39 6.53 -10.24 -7.13
CA THR A 39 5.42 -11.10 -6.72
C THR A 39 5.46 -11.40 -5.22
N ASP A 40 6.63 -11.75 -4.68
CA ASP A 40 6.81 -12.03 -3.26
C ASP A 40 6.47 -10.81 -2.41
N GLN A 41 6.89 -9.60 -2.81
CA GLN A 41 6.55 -8.37 -2.09
C GLN A 41 5.03 -8.11 -2.05
N ILE A 42 4.34 -8.31 -3.18
CA ILE A 42 2.88 -8.18 -3.25
C ILE A 42 2.22 -9.22 -2.33
N TYR A 43 2.69 -10.46 -2.35
CA TYR A 43 2.15 -11.54 -1.53
C TYR A 43 2.34 -11.31 -0.03
N ILE A 44 3.53 -10.84 0.38
CA ILE A 44 3.83 -10.48 1.77
C ILE A 44 2.86 -9.40 2.27
N LYS A 45 2.63 -8.34 1.49
CA LYS A 45 1.71 -7.25 1.86
C LYS A 45 0.26 -7.74 1.93
N ALA A 46 -0.21 -8.54 0.97
CA ALA A 46 -1.55 -9.12 0.98
C ALA A 46 -1.79 -10.04 2.19
N ASN A 47 -0.83 -10.90 2.52
CA ASN A 47 -0.91 -11.76 3.70
C ASN A 47 -0.92 -10.97 5.01
N ARG A 48 -0.19 -9.86 5.06
CA ARG A 48 -0.18 -8.98 6.23
C ARG A 48 -1.54 -8.33 6.45
N ILE A 49 -2.16 -7.79 5.40
CA ILE A 49 -3.54 -7.25 5.44
C ILE A 49 -4.50 -8.31 5.99
N ARG A 50 -4.51 -9.49 5.37
CA ARG A 50 -5.37 -10.61 5.80
C ARG A 50 -5.13 -10.98 7.26
N THR A 51 -3.88 -11.01 7.70
CA THR A 51 -3.54 -11.37 9.08
C THR A 51 -4.08 -10.35 10.09
N LEU A 52 -3.94 -9.06 9.79
CA LEU A 52 -4.44 -7.97 10.63
C LEU A 52 -5.97 -8.00 10.74
N GLU A 53 -6.66 -8.26 9.63
CA GLU A 53 -8.13 -8.37 9.60
C GLU A 53 -8.64 -9.63 10.33
N MET A 54 -7.95 -10.77 10.18
CA MET A 54 -8.41 -12.05 10.74
C MET A 54 -8.11 -12.20 12.24
N LYS A 55 -6.98 -11.68 12.73
CA LYS A 55 -6.59 -11.87 14.13
C LYS A 55 -7.34 -10.94 15.08
N GLY A 56 -7.74 -9.75 14.62
CA GLY A 56 -8.40 -8.75 15.47
C GLY A 56 -7.52 -8.13 16.56
N GLU A 57 -6.32 -8.67 16.80
CA GLU A 57 -5.33 -8.17 17.74
C GLU A 57 -3.97 -7.97 17.06
N HIS A 58 -3.28 -6.90 17.43
CA HIS A 58 -1.93 -6.60 16.97
C HIS A 58 -1.15 -5.92 18.09
N ARG A 59 0.10 -6.36 18.29
CA ARG A 59 0.97 -5.86 19.37
C ARG A 59 1.56 -4.48 19.10
N ILE A 60 1.32 -3.93 17.91
CA ILE A 60 1.81 -2.62 17.46
C ILE A 60 0.61 -1.83 16.91
N GLU A 61 0.42 -0.62 17.43
CA GLU A 61 -0.67 0.30 17.04
C GLU A 61 -0.34 1.08 15.75
N GLU A 62 -0.15 0.37 14.64
CA GLU A 62 0.10 0.99 13.32
C GLU A 62 -1.20 1.26 12.52
N GLY A 63 -2.29 0.58 12.87
CA GLY A 63 -3.55 0.59 12.12
C GLY A 63 -3.45 -0.10 10.75
N ILE A 64 -4.60 -0.29 10.07
CA ILE A 64 -4.63 -0.99 8.77
C ILE A 64 -4.36 -0.08 7.56
N ARG A 65 -4.61 1.23 7.72
CA ARG A 65 -4.54 2.20 6.61
C ARG A 65 -3.19 2.21 5.89
N PRO A 66 -2.02 2.16 6.55
CA PRO A 66 -0.72 2.10 5.86
C PRO A 66 -0.54 0.84 4.98
N GLU A 67 -1.29 -0.22 5.25
CA GLU A 67 -1.25 -1.45 4.45
C GLU A 67 -2.09 -1.35 3.17
N LEU A 68 -3.07 -0.44 3.13
CA LEU A 68 -4.01 -0.28 2.02
C LEU A 68 -3.60 0.81 1.01
N ILE A 69 -2.51 1.52 1.26
CA ILE A 69 -2.02 2.63 0.43
C ILE A 69 -0.53 2.41 0.09
#